data_AF-A0A497MP49-F1
#
_entry.id   AF-A0A497MP49-F1
#
_cell.length_a   1.000
_cell.length_b   1.000
_cell.length_c   1.000
_cell.angle_alpha   90.00
_cell.angle_beta   90.00
_cell.angle_gamma   90.00
#
_symmetry.space_group_name_H-M   'P 1'
#
loop_
_entity.id
_entity.type
_entity.pdbx_description
1 polymer ?
#
loop_
_entity_poly.entity_id
_entity_poly.type
_entity_poly.pdbx_seq_one_letter_code
_entity_poly.pdbx_strand_id
1 'polypeptide(L)'
;PPLKLDEVEVKFDDVGRLTFEGTEVRFVGPLFHGIEYSRVGWVFATIIEYGGEKLLHTSDLNGPIIEDYAQWIIREKPDILILDGPMTYMLGYTLNLINFQRTLENALEIVEKAECKLIIYDHHLPREPKFYERTKTVWEKARKLGIQIYTASELLGKKPAVLRSLKK
;
A
#
# COMPACT_ATOMS: atom_id res chain seq x y z
N PRO A 1 -13.47 23.24 -4.04
CA PRO A 1 -13.43 24.01 -5.31
C PRO A 1 -12.01 24.51 -5.57
N PRO A 2 -11.53 24.49 -6.82
CA PRO A 2 -10.22 25.02 -7.17
C PRO A 2 -10.09 26.47 -6.70
N LEU A 3 -8.95 26.81 -6.10
CA LEU A 3 -8.69 28.10 -5.47
C LEU A 3 -7.44 28.69 -6.11
N LYS A 4 -7.53 29.88 -6.69
CA LYS A 4 -6.37 30.60 -7.23
C LYS A 4 -6.10 31.84 -6.38
N LEU A 5 -5.03 31.78 -5.60
CA LEU A 5 -4.46 32.88 -4.84
C LEU A 5 -3.28 33.48 -5.63
N ASP A 6 -2.80 34.66 -5.23
CA ASP A 6 -1.76 35.40 -5.95
C ASP A 6 -0.48 34.59 -6.19
N GLU A 7 -0.12 33.71 -5.25
CA GLU A 7 1.08 32.85 -5.33
C GLU A 7 0.76 31.35 -5.41
N VAL A 8 -0.50 30.94 -5.20
CA VAL A 8 -0.86 29.52 -5.03
C VAL A 8 -2.10 29.18 -5.83
N GLU A 9 -1.99 28.19 -6.71
CA GLU A 9 -3.12 27.60 -7.43
C GLU A 9 -3.42 26.20 -6.86
N VAL A 10 -4.56 26.06 -6.20
CA VAL A 10 -5.12 24.79 -5.71
C VAL A 10 -6.03 24.23 -6.79
N LYS A 11 -5.66 23.09 -7.35
CA LYS A 11 -6.51 22.32 -8.28
C LYS A 11 -7.04 21.09 -7.57
N PHE A 12 -8.35 20.90 -7.65
CA PHE A 12 -8.99 19.63 -7.36
C PHE A 12 -9.28 19.03 -8.72
N ASP A 13 -8.28 18.39 -9.31
CA ASP A 13 -8.45 17.70 -10.58
C ASP A 13 -9.02 16.32 -10.26
N ASP A 14 -10.20 16.01 -10.78
CA ASP A 14 -11.04 14.92 -10.28
C ASP A 14 -10.33 13.55 -10.36
N VAL A 15 -9.32 13.41 -11.24
CA VAL A 15 -8.26 12.40 -11.20
C VAL A 15 -7.05 12.99 -11.94
N GLY A 16 -6.24 13.78 -11.24
CA GLY A 16 -5.17 14.57 -11.85
C GLY A 16 -3.94 13.76 -12.26
N ARG A 17 -3.53 13.91 -13.52
CA ARG A 17 -2.14 13.68 -13.94
C ARG A 17 -1.43 15.03 -13.89
N LEU A 18 -0.34 15.11 -13.14
CA LEU A 18 0.55 16.27 -13.12
C LEU A 18 1.88 15.88 -13.75
N THR A 19 2.41 16.75 -14.60
CA THR A 19 3.73 16.53 -15.19
C THR A 19 4.57 17.78 -14.96
N PHE A 20 5.74 17.61 -14.34
CA PHE A 20 6.69 18.69 -14.11
C PHE A 20 8.12 18.13 -14.11
N GLU A 21 9.04 18.83 -14.78
CA GLU A 21 10.48 18.49 -14.78
C GLU A 21 10.79 17.01 -15.11
N GLY A 22 10.02 16.40 -16.01
CA GLY A 22 10.16 14.99 -16.39
C GLY A 22 9.60 13.98 -15.38
N THR A 23 8.96 14.45 -14.30
CA THR A 23 8.21 13.64 -13.33
C THR A 23 6.73 13.63 -13.73
N GLU A 24 6.14 12.44 -13.84
CA GLU A 24 4.69 12.26 -13.93
C GLU A 24 4.14 11.80 -12.59
N VAL A 25 3.12 12.50 -12.07
CA VAL A 25 2.36 12.10 -10.87
C VAL A 25 0.93 11.84 -11.29
N ARG A 26 0.42 10.63 -11.01
CA ARG A 26 -0.98 10.26 -11.23
C ARG A 26 -1.64 9.93 -9.91
N PHE A 27 -2.87 10.39 -9.73
CA PHE A 27 -3.75 9.89 -8.67
C PHE A 27 -4.69 8.83 -9.24
N VAL A 28 -5.00 7.79 -8.47
CA VAL A 28 -5.96 6.75 -8.85
C VAL A 28 -7.03 6.65 -7.79
N GLY A 29 -8.29 6.82 -8.20
CA GLY A 29 -9.44 6.76 -7.31
C GLY A 29 -10.66 7.48 -7.88
N PRO A 30 -11.70 7.71 -7.04
CA PRO A 30 -11.76 7.30 -5.64
C PRO A 30 -11.79 5.76 -5.49
N LEU A 31 -10.97 5.22 -4.59
CA LEU A 31 -10.93 3.80 -4.20
C LEU A 31 -11.65 3.62 -2.86
N PHE A 32 -12.35 2.52 -2.64
CA PHE A 32 -12.91 2.19 -1.33
C PHE A 32 -11.77 2.05 -0.32
N HIS A 33 -11.95 2.69 0.84
CA HIS A 33 -11.06 2.53 1.98
C HIS A 33 -11.34 1.16 2.64
N GLY A 34 -10.85 0.06 2.06
CA GLY A 34 -11.16 -1.31 2.47
C GLY A 34 -12.21 -1.98 1.60
N ILE A 35 -13.13 -2.72 2.24
CA ILE A 35 -14.14 -3.51 1.52
C ILE A 35 -15.19 -2.59 0.85
N GLU A 36 -15.75 -3.07 -0.25
CA GLU A 36 -16.81 -2.39 -1.01
C GLU A 36 -17.96 -1.98 -0.08
N TYR A 37 -18.48 -0.76 -0.32
CA TYR A 37 -19.63 -0.20 0.41
C TYR A 37 -19.44 -0.04 1.93
N SER A 38 -18.21 -0.15 2.43
CA SER A 38 -17.89 0.25 3.80
C SER A 38 -18.07 1.77 3.97
N ARG A 39 -18.49 2.19 5.17
CA ARG A 39 -18.81 3.60 5.48
C ARG A 39 -17.58 4.46 5.85
N VAL A 40 -16.38 3.99 5.57
CA VAL A 40 -15.11 4.65 5.96
C VAL A 40 -14.57 5.59 4.88
N GLY A 41 -15.31 5.76 3.78
CA GLY A 41 -15.03 6.73 2.73
C GLY A 41 -14.14 6.17 1.63
N TRP A 42 -13.38 7.08 1.00
CA TRP A 42 -12.56 6.79 -0.16
C TRP A 42 -11.15 7.31 0.01
N VAL A 43 -10.22 6.67 -0.69
CA VAL A 43 -8.82 7.08 -0.79
C VAL A 43 -8.41 7.25 -2.24
N PHE A 44 -7.32 7.96 -2.45
CA PHE A 44 -6.61 8.00 -3.71
C PHE A 44 -5.26 7.35 -3.52
N ALA A 45 -4.89 6.45 -4.43
CA ALA A 45 -3.52 6.00 -4.57
C ALA A 45 -2.72 7.03 -5.37
N THR A 46 -1.40 6.99 -5.24
CA THR A 46 -0.47 7.88 -5.96
C THR A 46 0.53 7.05 -6.73
N ILE A 47 0.72 7.38 -8.00
CA ILE A 47 1.79 6.82 -8.84
C ILE A 47 2.71 7.96 -9.23
N ILE A 48 4.02 7.73 -9.11
CA ILE A 48 5.05 8.68 -9.51
C ILE A 48 5.99 7.96 -10.48
N GLU A 49 6.21 8.54 -11.64
CA GLU A 49 7.13 8.04 -12.67
C GLU A 49 8.19 9.10 -12.96
N TYR A 50 9.46 8.73 -12.82
CA TYR A 50 10.60 9.62 -13.12
C TYR A 50 11.80 8.79 -13.54
N GLY A 51 12.50 9.22 -14.62
CA GLY A 51 13.73 8.57 -15.05
C GLY A 51 13.59 7.08 -15.45
N GLY A 52 12.38 6.63 -15.78
CA GLY A 52 12.07 5.23 -16.08
C GLY A 52 11.78 4.36 -14.85
N GLU A 53 11.81 4.91 -13.64
CA GLU A 53 11.38 4.23 -12.42
C GLU A 53 9.94 4.61 -12.05
N LYS A 54 9.19 3.63 -11.55
CA LYS A 54 7.80 3.79 -11.10
C LYS A 54 7.64 3.48 -9.62
N LEU A 55 7.15 4.46 -8.86
CA LEU A 55 6.68 4.29 -7.49
C LEU A 55 5.15 4.27 -7.45
N LEU A 56 4.57 3.31 -6.72
CA LEU A 56 3.15 3.27 -6.42
C LEU A 56 2.95 3.26 -4.91
N HIS A 57 2.12 4.19 -4.41
CA HIS A 57 1.63 4.21 -3.04
C HIS A 57 0.14 3.91 -3.03
N THR A 58 -0.25 2.79 -2.43
CA THR A 58 -1.63 2.30 -2.47
C THR A 58 -2.61 3.13 -1.65
N SER A 59 -2.11 3.94 -0.70
CA SER A 59 -2.93 4.56 0.34
C SER A 59 -3.60 3.52 1.26
N ASP A 60 -4.57 3.96 2.06
CA ASP A 60 -5.25 3.14 3.07
C ASP A 60 -6.34 2.23 2.45
N LEU A 61 -5.93 1.04 1.99
CA LEU A 61 -6.80 0.02 1.37
C LEU A 61 -7.20 -1.10 2.34
N ASN A 62 -6.82 -0.99 3.62
CA ASN A 62 -6.94 -2.01 4.66
C ASN A 62 -6.26 -3.35 4.32
N GLY A 63 -5.13 -3.29 3.61
CA GLY A 63 -4.49 -4.44 2.97
C GLY A 63 -5.35 -4.93 1.82
N PRO A 64 -5.03 -4.65 0.54
CA PRO A 64 -5.99 -4.67 -0.56
C PRO A 64 -6.99 -5.83 -0.46
N ILE A 65 -8.20 -5.54 0.02
CA ILE A 65 -9.23 -6.57 0.25
C ILE A 65 -9.89 -6.93 -1.09
N ILE A 66 -10.04 -5.92 -1.95
CA ILE A 66 -10.70 -6.00 -3.24
C ILE A 66 -9.69 -6.50 -4.29
N GLU A 67 -10.01 -7.59 -4.97
CA GLU A 67 -9.15 -8.25 -5.96
C GLU A 67 -8.81 -7.31 -7.12
N ASP A 68 -9.76 -6.48 -7.56
CA ASP A 68 -9.55 -5.50 -8.63
C ASP A 68 -8.41 -4.52 -8.32
N TYR A 69 -8.19 -4.20 -7.04
CA TYR A 69 -7.08 -3.34 -6.60
C TYR A 69 -5.75 -4.08 -6.70
N ALA A 70 -5.72 -5.36 -6.34
CA ALA A 70 -4.54 -6.20 -6.53
C ALA A 70 -4.19 -6.32 -8.02
N GLN A 71 -5.18 -6.59 -8.86
CA GLN A 71 -5.01 -6.69 -10.31
C GLN A 71 -4.56 -5.36 -10.93
N TRP A 72 -5.07 -4.23 -10.44
CA TRP A 72 -4.59 -2.92 -10.86
C TRP A 72 -3.12 -2.68 -10.48
N ILE A 73 -2.73 -2.97 -9.24
CA ILE A 73 -1.33 -2.85 -8.79
C ILE A 73 -0.42 -3.72 -9.68
N ILE A 74 -0.82 -4.96 -9.98
CA ILE A 74 -0.07 -5.87 -10.85
C ILE A 74 0.08 -5.30 -12.27
N ARG A 75 -0.98 -4.72 -12.84
CA ARG A 75 -0.93 -4.10 -14.19
C ARG A 75 -0.05 -2.86 -14.22
N GLU A 76 0.02 -2.09 -13.13
CA GLU A 76 0.88 -0.91 -13.06
C GLU A 76 2.36 -1.28 -13.06
N LYS A 77 2.74 -2.48 -12.58
CA LYS A 77 4.13 -2.96 -12.52
C LYS A 77 5.10 -1.94 -11.91
N PRO A 78 4.91 -1.51 -10.65
CA PRO A 78 5.80 -0.54 -10.02
C PRO A 78 7.17 -1.17 -9.67
N ASP A 79 8.25 -0.40 -9.85
CA ASP A 79 9.56 -0.78 -9.32
C ASP A 79 9.57 -0.77 -7.79
N ILE A 80 8.93 0.25 -7.21
CA ILE A 80 8.80 0.48 -5.77
C ILE A 80 7.33 0.55 -5.39
N LEU A 81 6.89 -0.35 -4.52
CA LEU A 81 5.51 -0.41 -4.05
C LEU A 81 5.44 -0.09 -2.55
N ILE A 82 4.74 0.98 -2.19
CA ILE A 82 4.29 1.22 -0.81
C ILE A 82 2.91 0.60 -0.67
N LEU A 83 2.88 -0.61 -0.11
CA LEU A 83 1.70 -1.44 0.04
C LEU A 83 1.16 -1.30 1.46
N ASP A 84 -0.08 -0.86 1.57
CA ASP A 84 -0.82 -0.99 2.81
C ASP A 84 -1.09 -2.47 3.13
N GLY A 85 -0.95 -2.85 4.39
CA GLY A 85 -1.25 -4.20 4.84
C GLY A 85 -2.53 -4.32 5.66
N PRO A 86 -2.96 -5.54 5.98
CA PRO A 86 -4.19 -5.75 6.73
C PRO A 86 -4.11 -5.17 8.14
N MET A 87 -5.23 -4.60 8.60
CA MET A 87 -5.49 -4.20 10.00
C MET A 87 -5.56 -5.42 10.93
N THR A 88 -4.47 -6.17 11.06
CA THR A 88 -4.43 -7.41 11.83
C THR A 88 -4.84 -7.19 13.29
N TYR A 89 -4.53 -6.05 13.89
CA TYR A 89 -4.99 -5.68 15.23
C TYR A 89 -6.53 -5.64 15.41
N MET A 90 -7.29 -5.57 14.30
CA MET A 90 -8.76 -5.61 14.27
C MET A 90 -9.32 -7.00 13.89
N LEU A 91 -8.46 -8.03 13.78
CA LEU A 91 -8.86 -9.38 13.42
C LEU A 91 -9.83 -9.97 14.45
N GLY A 92 -11.01 -10.39 14.00
CA GLY A 92 -12.10 -10.88 14.85
C GLY A 92 -13.05 -9.78 15.34
N TYR A 93 -12.78 -8.51 15.01
CA TYR A 93 -13.69 -7.38 15.24
C TYR A 93 -14.19 -6.81 13.91
N THR A 94 -13.56 -5.75 13.38
CA THR A 94 -13.96 -5.18 12.08
C THR A 94 -13.33 -5.90 10.89
N LEU A 95 -12.19 -6.56 11.08
CA LEU A 95 -11.57 -7.43 10.07
C LEU A 95 -11.97 -8.89 10.34
N ASN A 96 -12.87 -9.44 9.52
CA ASN A 96 -13.24 -10.86 9.60
C ASN A 96 -12.20 -11.76 8.90
N LEU A 97 -12.25 -13.07 9.18
CA LEU A 97 -11.29 -14.04 8.64
C LEU A 97 -11.35 -14.17 7.11
N ILE A 98 -12.53 -14.01 6.50
CA ILE A 98 -12.70 -14.10 5.04
C ILE A 98 -11.95 -12.95 4.37
N ASN A 99 -12.18 -11.72 4.81
CA ASN A 99 -11.51 -10.54 4.28
C ASN A 99 -10.02 -10.57 4.57
N PHE A 100 -9.61 -11.02 5.76
CA PHE A 100 -8.20 -11.21 6.07
C PHE A 100 -7.54 -12.19 5.10
N GLN A 101 -8.18 -13.32 4.80
CA GLN A 101 -7.66 -14.29 3.84
C GLN A 101 -7.54 -13.69 2.43
N ARG A 102 -8.54 -12.91 1.98
CA ARG A 102 -8.46 -12.15 0.71
C ARG A 102 -7.26 -11.20 0.69
N THR A 103 -7.00 -10.48 1.78
CA THR A 103 -5.81 -9.59 1.86
C THR A 103 -4.50 -10.36 1.66
N LEU A 104 -4.39 -11.57 2.20
CA LEU A 104 -3.20 -12.41 2.07
C LEU A 104 -3.06 -12.94 0.65
N GLU A 105 -4.15 -13.41 0.04
CA GLU A 105 -4.17 -13.90 -1.34
C GLU A 105 -3.80 -12.79 -2.33
N ASN A 106 -4.40 -11.62 -2.19
CA ASN A 106 -4.10 -10.45 -3.01
C ASN A 106 -2.65 -9.99 -2.83
N ALA A 107 -2.14 -9.93 -1.59
CA ALA A 107 -0.74 -9.57 -1.34
C ALA A 107 0.23 -10.59 -1.94
N LEU A 108 -0.08 -11.89 -1.84
CA LEU A 108 0.73 -12.95 -2.47
C LEU A 108 0.74 -12.83 -3.99
N GLU A 109 -0.40 -12.52 -4.59
CA GLU A 109 -0.51 -12.34 -6.04
C GLU A 109 0.26 -11.11 -6.53
N ILE A 110 0.18 -9.98 -5.80
CA ILE A 110 0.97 -8.78 -6.06
C ILE A 110 2.46 -9.11 -5.99
N VAL A 111 2.90 -9.77 -4.92
CA VAL A 111 4.32 -10.18 -4.74
C VAL A 111 4.78 -11.08 -5.89
N GLU A 112 3.91 -11.95 -6.40
CA GLU A 112 4.26 -12.89 -7.46
C GLU A 112 4.27 -12.26 -8.87
N LYS A 113 3.38 -11.31 -9.15
CA LYS A 113 3.10 -10.86 -10.52
C LYS A 113 3.43 -9.40 -10.82
N ALA A 114 3.57 -8.54 -9.81
CA ALA A 114 3.83 -7.12 -10.03
C ALA A 114 5.29 -6.80 -10.41
N GLU A 115 6.20 -7.79 -10.29
CA GLU A 115 7.62 -7.67 -10.66
C GLU A 115 8.37 -6.54 -9.89
N CYS A 116 7.88 -6.17 -8.71
CA CYS A 116 8.48 -5.12 -7.87
C CYS A 116 9.93 -5.47 -7.47
N LYS A 117 10.81 -4.47 -7.44
CA LYS A 117 12.15 -4.59 -6.85
C LYS A 117 12.09 -4.43 -5.33
N LEU A 118 11.31 -3.46 -4.87
CA LEU A 118 11.14 -3.09 -3.46
C LEU A 118 9.66 -2.98 -3.11
N ILE A 119 9.27 -3.62 -2.00
CA ILE A 119 7.95 -3.49 -1.38
C ILE A 119 8.12 -2.94 0.05
N ILE A 120 7.53 -1.79 0.31
CA ILE A 120 7.37 -1.22 1.64
C ILE A 120 5.99 -1.64 2.15
N TYR A 121 5.93 -2.69 2.97
CA TYR A 121 4.69 -3.27 3.47
C TYR A 121 4.37 -2.73 4.87
N ASP A 122 3.50 -1.72 4.94
CA ASP A 122 3.38 -0.86 6.13
C ASP A 122 1.93 -0.38 6.40
N HIS A 123 1.77 0.84 6.94
CA HIS A 123 0.57 1.56 7.33
C HIS A 123 -0.24 0.94 8.47
N HIS A 124 -0.91 -0.19 8.25
CA HIS A 124 -1.62 -0.91 9.32
C HIS A 124 -0.81 -2.02 9.97
N LEU A 125 0.15 -2.61 9.25
CA LEU A 125 0.90 -3.76 9.75
C LEU A 125 1.66 -3.48 11.04
N PRO A 126 2.55 -2.47 11.11
CA PRO A 126 3.34 -2.23 12.31
C PRO A 126 2.53 -1.54 13.43
N ARG A 127 1.20 -1.74 13.49
CA ARG A 127 0.31 -1.32 14.59
C ARG A 127 0.09 -2.40 15.63
N GLU A 128 0.52 -3.63 15.40
CA GLU A 128 0.54 -4.68 16.42
C GLU A 128 1.75 -5.61 16.34
N PRO A 129 2.16 -6.28 17.44
CA PRO A 129 3.28 -7.22 17.45
C PRO A 129 3.22 -8.42 16.51
N LYS A 130 2.03 -8.99 16.24
CA LYS A 130 1.92 -10.27 15.52
C LYS A 130 1.81 -10.10 14.01
N PHE A 131 1.99 -8.89 13.48
CA PHE A 131 1.82 -8.63 12.05
C PHE A 131 2.71 -9.54 11.18
N TYR A 132 3.96 -9.78 11.57
CA TYR A 132 4.85 -10.73 10.88
C TYR A 132 4.32 -12.16 10.90
N GLU A 133 3.84 -12.63 12.05
CA GLU A 133 3.30 -13.99 12.19
C GLU A 133 2.08 -14.16 11.27
N ARG A 134 1.18 -13.16 11.30
CA ARG A 134 -0.09 -13.17 10.59
C ARG A 134 0.08 -13.04 9.07
N THR A 135 1.09 -12.31 8.62
CA THR A 135 1.37 -12.11 7.18
C THR A 135 2.60 -12.88 6.70
N LYS A 136 3.09 -13.85 7.48
CA LYS A 136 4.36 -14.57 7.28
C LYS A 136 4.56 -15.08 5.85
N THR A 137 3.49 -15.61 5.25
CA THR A 137 3.48 -16.15 3.89
C THR A 137 3.89 -15.12 2.84
N VAL A 138 3.44 -13.87 2.97
CA VAL A 138 3.77 -12.76 2.06
C VAL A 138 5.27 -12.44 2.14
N TRP A 139 5.80 -12.29 3.36
CA TRP A 139 7.23 -12.05 3.58
C TRP A 139 8.12 -13.17 3.04
N GLU A 140 7.71 -14.42 3.27
CA GLU A 140 8.45 -15.59 2.78
C GLU A 140 8.42 -15.71 1.26
N LYS A 141 7.27 -15.44 0.63
CA LYS A 141 7.14 -15.45 -0.84
C LYS A 141 8.03 -14.37 -1.46
N ALA A 142 8.00 -13.14 -0.95
CA ALA A 142 8.84 -12.06 -1.45
C ALA A 142 10.34 -12.40 -1.35
N ARG A 143 10.79 -12.92 -0.20
CA ARG A 143 12.18 -13.38 -0.02
C ARG A 143 12.56 -14.49 -1.00
N LYS A 144 11.68 -15.48 -1.24
CA LYS A 144 11.93 -16.57 -2.20
C LYS A 144 12.08 -16.07 -3.63
N LEU A 145 11.35 -15.02 -4.00
CA LEU A 145 11.44 -14.39 -5.32
C LEU A 145 12.57 -13.35 -5.44
N GLY A 146 13.36 -13.15 -4.37
CA GLY A 146 14.44 -12.15 -4.36
C GLY A 146 13.96 -10.70 -4.28
N ILE A 147 12.69 -10.47 -3.95
CA ILE A 147 12.10 -9.13 -3.80
C ILE A 147 12.46 -8.58 -2.42
N GLN A 148 12.95 -7.34 -2.39
CA GLN A 148 13.21 -6.65 -1.13
C GLN A 148 11.88 -6.25 -0.49
N ILE A 149 11.61 -6.71 0.73
CA ILE A 149 10.39 -6.38 1.47
C ILE A 149 10.72 -5.90 2.88
N TYR A 150 10.21 -4.73 3.26
CA TYR A 150 10.49 -4.09 4.54
C TYR A 150 9.26 -3.32 5.03
N THR A 151 9.15 -3.10 6.34
CA THR A 151 8.41 -1.93 6.83
C THR A 151 9.20 -0.65 6.54
N ALA A 152 8.56 0.51 6.50
CA ALA A 152 9.22 1.81 6.37
C ALA A 152 10.28 2.03 7.46
N SER A 153 10.02 1.53 8.68
CA SER A 153 11.00 1.60 9.76
C SER A 153 12.26 0.77 9.49
N GLU A 154 12.09 -0.46 8.98
CA GLU A 154 13.22 -1.35 8.68
C GLU A 154 14.04 -0.87 7.48
N LEU A 155 13.38 -0.30 6.47
CA LEU A 155 14.07 0.34 5.35
C LEU A 155 15.00 1.46 5.82
N LEU A 156 14.64 2.15 6.91
CA LEU A 156 15.47 3.16 7.57
C LEU A 156 16.46 2.59 8.59
N GLY A 157 16.63 1.26 8.64
CA GLY A 157 17.51 0.58 9.60
C GLY A 157 16.99 0.61 11.05
N LYS A 158 15.71 0.88 11.26
CA LYS A 158 15.08 0.97 12.59
C LYS A 158 14.17 -0.23 12.84
N LYS A 159 14.02 -0.60 14.11
CA LYS A 159 13.04 -1.60 14.54
C LYS A 159 11.62 -0.99 14.50
N PRO A 160 10.59 -1.73 14.00
CA PRO A 160 9.19 -1.31 14.12
C PRO A 160 8.80 -0.99 15.56
N ALA A 161 8.08 0.11 15.78
CA ALA A 161 7.79 0.63 17.11
C ALA A 161 7.11 -0.40 18.02
N VAL A 162 6.14 -1.13 17.48
CA VAL A 162 5.39 -2.20 18.17
C VAL A 162 6.26 -3.38 18.61
N LEU A 163 7.44 -3.52 18.04
CA LEU A 163 8.40 -4.56 18.43
C LEU A 163 9.47 -4.04 19.40
N ARG A 164 9.56 -2.73 19.67
CA ARG A 164 10.57 -2.17 20.58
C ARG A 164 10.28 -2.51 22.04
N SER A 165 9.00 -2.57 22.43
CA SER A 165 8.56 -2.84 23.81
C SER A 165 8.48 -4.33 24.14
N LEU A 166 8.49 -5.21 23.14
CA LEU A 166 8.62 -6.64 23.34
C LEU A 166 10.04 -6.92 23.84
N LYS A 167 10.19 -6.92 25.17
CA LYS A 167 11.42 -7.41 25.82
C LYS A 167 11.62 -8.87 25.44
N LYS A 168 12.90 -9.23 25.21
CA LYS A 168 13.34 -10.62 25.13
C LYS A 168 13.03 -11.35 26.42
#